data_AF-A0AAD4MH08-F1
#
_entry.id   AF-A0AAD4MH08-F1
#
_cell.length_a   1.000
_cell.length_b   1.000
_cell.length_c   1.000
_cell.angle_alpha   90.00
_cell.angle_beta   90.00
_cell.angle_gamma   90.00
#
_symmetry.space_group_name_H-M   'P 1'
#
loop_
_entity.id
_entity.type
_entity.pdbx_description
1 polymer ?
#
loop_
_entity_poly.entity_id
_entity_poly.type
_entity_poly.pdbx_seq_one_letter_code
_entity_poly.pdbx_strand_id
1 'polypeptide(L)'
;MILAQFSSMPAQYIFRHLSPALAGISIAMFAVNISFYRSLYYSALISQLLYAGAISFRGFFSDVDGLNGKCSKTSNSLSCRDFGDGHFCNAFPPGEVKCSWDSTAELLSSSDQVFAAPHTDYIATNVLKVGPATDNINFPPISLAVILLFVWVGVICLIYAGSSKKLTTKMLSKVFMVLKCVSIGVTVLNMIIALATRAEGGNGIQFFLKPDFRAILKPEAWSDAVTHVLFSLCLGDGTIHKISSHNEFSVNALYHAMIVSVTDILMSFVAGITYFASVGSISVHLYGMSHPRLRIQRVLKHGFPLALTAFPEHVMSTADNFWSTALTSAHYFSLAKSGIVNLAMYANLTISSVMSIVTCWMKIGNRNMVRGLVSVILCVLCFLSSLILIAPAGVYLYNLVIEYSNMAILVICLAEILTLVYGYGFGRFLINIEAMIMKDTELMLSITSIGLWYYVLTPIFLIFAIINQFLFNEEAIISGYKFPRSFEMFGWTIFASSIMMIPSVVLLHLFLAEFNPNVIGAAFEPTNFWGPADREDRKLSERKARAVNKTFI
;
A
#
# COMPACT_ATOMS: atom_id res chain seq x y z
N MET A 1 -17.12 -1.90 3.80
CA MET A 1 -17.69 -3.14 3.20
C MET A 1 -19.21 -3.10 3.14
N ILE A 2 -19.90 -3.06 4.29
CA ILE A 2 -21.37 -3.14 4.39
C ILE A 2 -22.08 -2.10 3.52
N LEU A 3 -21.71 -0.81 3.60
CA LEU A 3 -22.33 0.26 2.81
C LEU A 3 -22.38 -0.05 1.30
N ALA A 4 -21.28 -0.58 0.77
CA ALA A 4 -21.17 -0.86 -0.64
C ALA A 4 -21.90 -2.14 -1.06
N GLN A 5 -21.90 -3.16 -0.19
CA GLN A 5 -22.69 -4.37 -0.43
C GLN A 5 -24.20 -4.08 -0.34
N PHE A 6 -24.63 -3.26 0.61
CA PHE A 6 -26.03 -2.83 0.76
C PHE A 6 -26.56 -2.14 -0.50
N SER A 7 -25.79 -1.16 -1.00
CA SER A 7 -26.17 -0.41 -2.19
C SER A 7 -25.90 -1.18 -3.50
N SER A 8 -25.04 -2.21 -3.47
CA SER A 8 -24.50 -2.89 -4.67
C SER A 8 -23.85 -1.92 -5.67
N MET A 9 -23.35 -0.78 -5.18
CA MET A 9 -22.87 0.33 -5.98
C MET A 9 -21.51 0.86 -5.47
N PRO A 10 -20.71 1.52 -6.33
CA PRO A 10 -19.40 2.05 -5.94
C PRO A 10 -19.53 3.28 -5.03
N ALA A 11 -18.43 3.64 -4.34
CA ALA A 11 -18.36 4.76 -3.40
C ALA A 11 -18.96 6.07 -3.94
N GLN A 12 -18.76 6.38 -5.23
CA GLN A 12 -19.35 7.57 -5.86
C GLN A 12 -20.88 7.62 -5.79
N TYR A 13 -21.54 6.51 -6.09
CA TYR A 13 -23.00 6.44 -5.99
C TYR A 13 -23.43 6.55 -4.52
N ILE A 14 -22.68 5.90 -3.63
CA ILE A 14 -22.98 5.89 -2.20
C ILE A 14 -22.99 7.32 -1.67
N PHE A 15 -21.88 8.05 -1.73
CA PHE A 15 -21.82 9.38 -1.15
C PHE A 15 -22.71 10.38 -1.88
N ARG A 16 -22.90 10.26 -3.20
CA ARG A 16 -23.82 11.12 -3.96
C ARG A 16 -25.28 10.98 -3.52
N HIS A 17 -25.71 9.79 -3.12
CA HIS A 17 -27.10 9.53 -2.76
C HIS A 17 -27.35 9.46 -1.26
N LEU A 18 -26.35 9.11 -0.46
CA LEU A 18 -26.38 9.07 0.99
C LEU A 18 -26.39 10.48 1.59
N SER A 19 -25.50 11.35 1.08
CA SER A 19 -25.37 12.74 1.53
C SER A 19 -24.75 13.58 0.38
N PRO A 20 -25.59 14.14 -0.51
CA PRO A 20 -25.14 14.91 -1.68
C PRO A 20 -24.04 15.95 -1.39
N ALA A 21 -24.16 16.69 -0.28
CA ALA A 21 -23.16 17.69 0.13
C ALA A 21 -21.76 17.09 0.34
N LEU A 22 -21.69 15.83 0.80
CA LEU A 22 -20.46 15.09 1.09
C LEU A 22 -20.05 14.15 -0.05
N ALA A 23 -20.66 14.28 -1.23
CA ALA A 23 -20.26 13.55 -2.43
C ALA A 23 -18.77 13.78 -2.81
N GLY A 24 -18.20 14.92 -2.37
CA GLY A 24 -16.79 15.25 -2.51
C GLY A 24 -15.84 14.23 -1.87
N ILE A 25 -16.28 13.44 -0.88
CA ILE A 25 -15.48 12.34 -0.30
C ILE A 25 -15.11 11.32 -1.37
N SER A 26 -16.07 10.91 -2.20
CA SER A 26 -15.81 9.95 -3.27
C SER A 26 -14.90 10.49 -4.38
N ILE A 27 -14.94 11.81 -4.60
CA ILE A 27 -14.04 12.52 -5.54
C ILE A 27 -12.65 12.64 -4.93
N ALA A 28 -12.53 12.85 -3.62
CA ALA A 28 -11.26 12.84 -2.89
C ALA A 28 -10.62 11.45 -2.91
N MET A 29 -11.38 10.38 -2.64
CA MET A 29 -10.94 8.98 -2.79
C MET A 29 -10.41 8.73 -4.22
N PHE A 30 -11.13 9.23 -5.21
CA PHE A 30 -10.71 9.15 -6.61
C PHE A 30 -9.44 9.96 -6.89
N ALA A 31 -9.31 11.17 -6.35
CA ALA A 31 -8.15 12.03 -6.54
C ALA A 31 -6.89 11.41 -5.94
N VAL A 32 -6.98 10.79 -4.76
CA VAL A 32 -5.84 10.05 -4.17
C VAL A 32 -5.39 8.87 -5.05
N ASN A 33 -6.32 8.24 -5.76
CA ASN A 33 -6.05 7.09 -6.63
C ASN A 33 -5.61 7.46 -8.07
N ILE A 34 -6.25 8.44 -8.72
CA ILE A 34 -5.92 8.92 -10.08
C ILE A 34 -4.87 10.01 -10.06
N SER A 35 -5.06 11.03 -9.23
CA SER A 35 -4.37 12.31 -9.36
C SER A 35 -2.97 12.26 -8.75
N PHE A 36 -2.15 11.34 -9.24
CA PHE A 36 -0.68 11.33 -9.18
C PHE A 36 0.04 10.52 -8.10
N TYR A 37 -0.62 9.75 -7.22
CA TYR A 37 0.10 9.21 -6.05
C TYR A 37 0.15 7.68 -5.97
N ARG A 38 -0.98 7.02 -5.71
CA ARG A 38 -0.95 5.56 -5.43
C ARG A 38 -0.67 4.70 -6.65
N SER A 39 -1.38 4.96 -7.75
CA SER A 39 -1.16 4.23 -9.01
C SER A 39 0.23 4.48 -9.57
N LEU A 40 0.79 5.69 -9.40
CA LEU A 40 2.13 6.02 -9.86
C LEU A 40 3.18 5.24 -9.08
N TYR A 41 3.16 5.33 -7.74
CA TYR A 41 4.15 4.62 -6.93
C TYR A 41 4.04 3.11 -7.13
N TYR A 42 2.82 2.54 -7.17
CA TYR A 42 2.66 1.09 -7.35
C TYR A 42 3.20 0.66 -8.71
N SER A 43 2.93 1.41 -9.78
CA SER A 43 3.46 1.06 -11.11
C SER A 43 4.98 1.15 -11.18
N ALA A 44 5.59 2.15 -10.52
CA ALA A 44 7.05 2.28 -10.40
C ALA A 44 7.63 1.10 -9.61
N LEU A 45 7.08 0.80 -8.42
CA LEU A 45 7.49 -0.33 -7.59
C LEU A 45 7.37 -1.66 -8.33
N ILE A 46 6.25 -1.91 -9.02
CA ILE A 46 6.07 -3.14 -9.80
C ILE A 46 7.12 -3.24 -10.91
N SER A 47 7.43 -2.15 -11.62
CA SER A 47 8.44 -2.17 -12.67
C SER A 47 9.84 -2.52 -12.13
N GLN A 48 10.19 -2.00 -10.95
CA GLN A 48 11.44 -2.30 -10.26
C GLN A 48 11.49 -3.76 -9.79
N LEU A 49 10.40 -4.27 -9.20
CA LEU A 49 10.29 -5.66 -8.75
C LEU A 49 10.34 -6.65 -9.91
N LEU A 50 9.67 -6.36 -11.03
CA LEU A 50 9.73 -7.19 -12.23
C LEU A 50 11.13 -7.19 -12.84
N TYR A 51 11.80 -6.05 -12.86
CA TYR A 51 13.17 -5.98 -13.37
C TYR A 51 14.15 -6.75 -12.47
N ALA A 52 14.05 -6.57 -11.15
CA ALA A 52 14.84 -7.34 -10.18
C ALA A 52 14.59 -8.84 -10.32
N GLY A 53 13.33 -9.27 -10.38
CA GLY A 53 12.96 -10.68 -10.58
C GLY A 53 13.49 -11.26 -11.90
N ALA A 54 13.47 -10.48 -12.99
CA ALA A 54 14.02 -10.88 -14.28
C ALA A 54 15.56 -11.03 -14.25
N ILE A 55 16.26 -10.15 -13.54
CA ILE A 55 17.72 -10.27 -13.35
C ILE A 55 18.05 -11.49 -12.49
N SER A 56 17.31 -11.71 -11.40
CA SER A 56 17.47 -12.91 -10.57
C SER A 56 17.20 -14.19 -11.35
N PHE A 57 16.23 -14.16 -12.28
CA PHE A 57 15.98 -15.26 -13.20
C PHE A 57 17.13 -15.45 -14.21
N ARG A 58 17.75 -14.37 -14.69
CA ARG A 58 18.97 -14.49 -15.52
C ARG A 58 20.13 -15.15 -14.76
N GLY A 59 20.21 -14.91 -13.45
CA GLY A 59 21.14 -15.58 -12.54
C GLY A 59 21.08 -17.12 -12.58
N PHE A 60 19.99 -17.71 -13.10
CA PHE A 60 19.91 -19.15 -13.34
C PHE A 60 20.87 -19.67 -14.41
N PHE A 61 21.17 -18.85 -15.42
CA PHE A 61 21.90 -19.28 -16.61
C PHE A 61 23.28 -18.63 -16.73
N SER A 62 23.50 -17.52 -16.03
CA SER A 62 24.75 -16.76 -16.07
C SER A 62 25.06 -16.18 -14.71
N ASP A 63 26.33 -16.17 -14.34
CA ASP A 63 26.82 -15.41 -13.19
C ASP A 63 26.50 -13.92 -13.35
N VAL A 64 25.85 -13.33 -12.35
CA VAL A 64 25.52 -11.90 -12.31
C VAL A 64 26.09 -11.32 -11.03
N ASP A 65 26.83 -10.21 -11.15
CA ASP A 65 27.30 -9.44 -9.99
C ASP A 65 26.13 -9.12 -9.05
N GLY A 66 26.40 -9.10 -7.74
CA GLY A 66 25.35 -8.94 -6.73
C GLY A 66 24.58 -10.22 -6.42
N LEU A 67 24.36 -11.14 -7.38
CA LEU A 67 23.72 -12.44 -7.15
C LEU A 67 24.66 -13.50 -6.55
N ASN A 68 25.97 -13.35 -6.78
CA ASN A 68 27.00 -14.31 -6.36
C ASN A 68 27.65 -13.92 -5.00
N GLY A 69 26.96 -13.10 -4.19
CA GLY A 69 27.45 -12.64 -2.89
C GLY A 69 28.64 -11.68 -2.92
N LYS A 70 28.93 -11.11 -4.09
CA LYS A 70 30.03 -10.15 -4.33
C LYS A 70 29.51 -8.81 -4.82
N CYS A 71 30.12 -7.74 -4.34
CA CYS A 71 29.89 -6.38 -4.74
C CYS A 71 30.26 -6.20 -6.22
N SER A 72 29.47 -5.39 -6.91
CA SER A 72 29.68 -5.16 -8.34
C SER A 72 30.92 -4.31 -8.58
N LYS A 73 31.76 -4.70 -9.54
CA LYS A 73 32.96 -3.93 -9.92
C LYS A 73 32.65 -2.57 -10.54
N THR A 74 31.41 -2.37 -11.00
CA THR A 74 30.92 -1.09 -11.55
C THR A 74 30.38 -0.15 -10.47
N SER A 75 30.25 -0.63 -9.23
CA SER A 75 29.85 0.19 -8.10
C SER A 75 31.05 0.98 -7.60
N ASN A 76 31.06 2.30 -7.81
CA ASN A 76 32.05 3.20 -7.22
C ASN A 76 31.78 3.45 -5.70
N SER A 77 30.85 2.72 -5.08
CA SER A 77 30.47 2.87 -3.68
C SER A 77 31.52 2.21 -2.78
N LEU A 78 32.31 3.03 -2.09
CA LEU A 78 33.26 2.62 -1.02
C LEU A 78 32.56 1.95 0.19
N SER A 79 31.24 1.75 0.13
CA SER A 79 30.39 1.27 1.21
C SER A 79 29.87 -0.15 1.01
N CYS A 80 30.09 -0.81 -0.14
CA CYS A 80 29.67 -2.19 -0.33
C CYS A 80 30.67 -3.18 0.31
N ARG A 81 30.19 -4.27 0.92
CA ARG A 81 31.03 -5.32 1.53
C ARG A 81 30.66 -6.73 1.06
N ASP A 82 31.63 -7.50 0.58
CA ASP A 82 31.48 -8.89 0.16
C ASP A 82 31.22 -9.83 1.35
N PHE A 83 30.49 -10.93 1.12
CA PHE A 83 30.30 -11.96 2.15
C PHE A 83 31.52 -12.87 2.37
N GLY A 84 32.45 -12.90 1.40
CA GLY A 84 33.66 -13.71 1.45
C GLY A 84 34.84 -13.07 2.20
N ASP A 85 34.77 -11.77 2.46
CA ASP A 85 35.77 -11.06 3.25
C ASP A 85 35.47 -11.28 4.74
N GLY A 86 36.45 -11.83 5.46
CA GLY A 86 36.29 -12.36 6.83
C GLY A 86 35.69 -11.38 7.85
N HIS A 87 35.31 -11.94 9.01
CA HIS A 87 34.56 -11.28 10.08
C HIS A 87 35.22 -10.02 10.72
N PHE A 88 36.44 -9.62 10.30
CA PHE A 88 37.18 -8.49 10.85
C PHE A 88 37.90 -7.73 9.73
N CYS A 89 37.67 -6.42 9.61
CA CYS A 89 38.40 -5.55 8.68
C CYS A 89 38.76 -4.23 9.35
N ASN A 90 40.07 -3.92 9.37
CA ASN A 90 40.58 -2.63 9.84
C ASN A 90 40.76 -1.70 8.63
N ALA A 91 40.19 -0.50 8.70
CA ALA A 91 40.44 0.56 7.73
C ALA A 91 41.72 1.32 8.14
N PHE A 92 42.80 1.17 7.38
CA PHE A 92 44.00 1.97 7.56
C PHE A 92 43.98 3.17 6.61
N PRO A 93 44.17 4.41 7.09
CA PRO A 93 44.42 5.53 6.22
C PRO A 93 45.81 5.43 5.55
N PRO A 94 45.95 5.68 4.22
CA PRO A 94 44.89 5.98 3.25
C PRO A 94 44.59 4.78 2.32
N GLY A 95 43.44 4.13 2.54
CA GLY A 95 42.76 3.33 1.51
C GLY A 95 43.01 1.82 1.51
N GLU A 96 43.84 1.29 2.40
CA GLU A 96 43.99 -0.17 2.55
C GLU A 96 43.06 -0.70 3.66
N VAL A 97 42.07 -1.49 3.26
CA VAL A 97 41.27 -2.31 4.17
C VAL A 97 41.92 -3.69 4.23
N LYS A 98 42.48 -4.06 5.39
CA LYS A 98 43.02 -5.41 5.62
C LYS A 98 42.06 -6.20 6.49
N CYS A 99 41.58 -7.33 5.96
CA CYS A 99 40.68 -8.22 6.66
C CYS A 99 41.43 -9.43 7.24
N SER A 100 41.18 -9.76 8.51
CA SER A 100 41.83 -10.83 9.28
C SER A 100 40.78 -11.73 9.96
N TRP A 101 41.20 -12.89 10.47
CA TRP A 101 40.36 -13.95 11.03
C TRP A 101 40.50 -14.11 12.56
N ASP A 102 41.07 -13.13 13.26
CA ASP A 102 41.41 -13.27 14.69
C ASP A 102 40.35 -12.74 15.66
N SER A 103 40.13 -13.49 16.74
CA SER A 103 38.95 -13.45 17.61
C SER A 103 39.02 -12.48 18.80
N THR A 104 39.96 -11.53 18.80
CA THR A 104 40.24 -10.67 19.97
C THR A 104 40.51 -9.21 19.62
N ALA A 105 39.52 -8.47 19.07
CA ALA A 105 39.50 -7.01 19.15
C ALA A 105 38.13 -6.40 18.80
N GLU A 106 37.68 -5.44 19.61
CA GLU A 106 36.54 -4.57 19.36
C GLU A 106 36.81 -3.63 18.18
N LEU A 107 35.97 -3.67 17.14
CA LEU A 107 35.81 -2.58 16.18
C LEU A 107 34.39 -2.04 16.24
N LEU A 108 34.09 -1.39 17.36
CA LEU A 108 33.26 -0.19 17.33
C LEU A 108 34.20 1.03 17.40
N SER A 109 35.23 1.09 16.55
CA SER A 109 36.03 2.31 16.41
C SER A 109 35.19 3.36 15.68
N SER A 110 34.55 4.24 16.45
CA SER A 110 34.42 5.69 16.20
C SER A 110 33.99 6.21 14.82
N SER A 111 33.48 5.39 13.90
CA SER A 111 32.87 5.87 12.65
C SER A 111 31.46 5.31 12.50
N ASP A 112 30.52 6.21 12.22
CA ASP A 112 29.12 5.93 11.87
C ASP A 112 28.99 5.31 10.45
N GLN A 113 30.02 4.61 9.96
CA GLN A 113 30.02 4.04 8.61
C GLN A 113 28.96 2.95 8.47
N VAL A 114 28.11 3.12 7.45
CA VAL A 114 27.01 2.22 7.10
C VAL A 114 27.42 1.43 5.86
N PHE A 115 27.62 0.12 6.01
CA PHE A 115 27.97 -0.79 4.91
C PHE A 115 26.71 -1.35 4.24
N ALA A 116 26.68 -1.32 2.91
CA ALA A 116 25.66 -1.95 2.08
C ALA A 116 26.03 -3.41 1.77
N ALA A 117 25.02 -4.27 1.72
CA ALA A 117 25.20 -5.65 1.33
C ALA A 117 25.25 -5.80 -0.21
N PRO A 118 25.93 -6.82 -0.76
CA PRO A 118 26.22 -6.93 -2.20
C PRO A 118 25.01 -6.82 -3.11
N HIS A 119 23.93 -7.54 -2.80
CA HIS A 119 22.73 -7.53 -3.63
C HIS A 119 21.95 -6.21 -3.49
N THR A 120 21.90 -5.67 -2.28
CA THR A 120 21.28 -4.38 -1.97
C THR A 120 21.97 -3.24 -2.73
N ASP A 121 23.31 -3.21 -2.74
CA ASP A 121 24.10 -2.25 -3.51
C ASP A 121 23.90 -2.45 -5.02
N TYR A 122 23.88 -3.69 -5.50
CA TYR A 122 23.63 -3.99 -6.92
C TYR A 122 22.25 -3.51 -7.38
N ILE A 123 21.19 -3.76 -6.60
CA ILE A 123 19.84 -3.26 -6.91
C ILE A 123 19.81 -1.73 -6.88
N ALA A 124 20.43 -1.08 -5.88
CA ALA A 124 20.47 0.38 -5.81
C ALA A 124 21.21 1.01 -7.00
N THR A 125 22.37 0.46 -7.38
CA THR A 125 23.26 1.06 -8.38
C THR A 125 22.95 0.64 -9.82
N ASN A 126 22.72 -0.65 -10.08
CA ASN A 126 22.57 -1.17 -11.43
C ASN A 126 21.11 -1.29 -11.88
N VAL A 127 20.19 -1.53 -10.95
CA VAL A 127 18.75 -1.70 -11.24
C VAL A 127 18.01 -0.37 -11.14
N LEU A 128 18.05 0.24 -9.95
CA LEU A 128 17.39 1.52 -9.67
C LEU A 128 18.19 2.72 -10.20
N LYS A 129 19.51 2.57 -10.35
CA LYS A 129 20.44 3.64 -10.71
C LYS A 129 20.25 4.88 -9.84
N VAL A 130 20.16 4.68 -8.52
CA VAL A 130 19.95 5.78 -7.56
C VAL A 130 21.08 6.78 -7.72
N GLY A 131 20.73 8.01 -8.09
CA GLY A 131 21.66 9.13 -8.22
C GLY A 131 21.65 10.00 -6.95
N PRO A 132 22.69 10.84 -6.74
CA PRO A 132 22.66 11.81 -5.66
C PRO A 132 21.48 12.77 -5.86
N ALA A 133 20.85 13.17 -4.75
CA ALA A 133 19.66 14.04 -4.78
C ALA A 133 19.88 15.41 -5.46
N THR A 134 21.15 15.82 -5.64
CA THR A 134 21.55 17.08 -6.28
C THR A 134 21.69 17.01 -7.80
N ASP A 135 21.77 15.81 -8.38
CA ASP A 135 21.87 15.67 -9.83
C ASP A 135 20.50 15.90 -10.47
N ASN A 136 20.48 16.71 -11.54
CA ASN A 136 19.30 16.97 -12.35
C ASN A 136 18.58 15.64 -12.67
N ILE A 137 17.24 15.63 -12.65
CA ILE A 137 16.41 14.46 -12.96
C ILE A 137 16.82 13.91 -14.33
N ASN A 138 17.75 12.96 -14.33
CA ASN A 138 18.21 12.30 -15.52
C ASN A 138 17.07 11.47 -16.10
N PHE A 139 17.11 11.24 -17.41
CA PHE A 139 16.12 10.38 -18.05
C PHE A 139 16.06 8.99 -17.38
N PRO A 140 14.87 8.41 -17.23
CA PRO A 140 14.72 7.12 -16.59
C PRO A 140 15.46 6.03 -17.38
N PRO A 141 15.97 4.99 -16.71
CA PRO A 141 16.62 3.88 -17.40
C PRO A 141 15.65 3.24 -18.41
N ILE A 142 16.11 3.07 -19.66
CA ILE A 142 15.27 2.53 -20.75
C ILE A 142 14.70 1.16 -20.39
N SER A 143 15.47 0.32 -19.68
CA SER A 143 15.01 -0.98 -19.19
C SER A 143 13.77 -0.88 -18.29
N LEU A 144 13.78 0.04 -17.32
CA LEU A 144 12.64 0.28 -16.43
C LEU A 144 11.45 0.88 -17.19
N ALA A 145 11.70 1.81 -18.12
CA ALA A 145 10.65 2.43 -18.92
C ALA A 145 9.92 1.40 -19.81
N VAL A 146 10.64 0.46 -20.42
CA VAL A 146 10.06 -0.63 -21.22
C VAL A 146 9.23 -1.59 -20.35
N ILE A 147 9.73 -1.96 -19.17
CA ILE A 147 8.98 -2.83 -18.24
C ILE A 147 7.73 -2.11 -17.74
N LEU A 148 7.82 -0.83 -17.40
CA LEU A 148 6.68 -0.01 -17.02
C LEU A 148 5.62 0.05 -18.12
N LEU A 149 6.03 0.14 -19.39
CA LEU A 149 5.12 0.06 -20.53
C LEU A 149 4.39 -1.29 -20.55
N PHE A 150 5.12 -2.40 -20.37
CA PHE A 150 4.51 -3.74 -20.29
C PHE A 150 3.53 -3.87 -19.12
N VAL A 151 3.82 -3.25 -17.96
CA VAL A 151 2.91 -3.24 -16.81
C VAL A 151 1.59 -2.56 -17.18
N TRP A 152 1.63 -1.38 -17.78
CA TRP A 152 0.41 -0.64 -18.16
C TRP A 152 -0.36 -1.33 -19.30
N VAL A 153 0.33 -1.90 -20.29
CA VAL A 153 -0.29 -2.74 -21.33
C VAL A 153 -0.98 -3.96 -20.69
N GLY A 154 -0.32 -4.61 -19.73
CA GLY A 154 -0.90 -5.71 -18.96
C GLY A 154 -2.16 -5.29 -18.20
N VAL A 155 -2.15 -4.13 -17.56
CA VAL A 155 -3.32 -3.56 -16.86
C VAL A 155 -4.48 -3.32 -17.84
N ILE A 156 -4.23 -2.74 -19.01
CA ILE A 156 -5.26 -2.55 -20.06
C ILE A 156 -5.86 -3.91 -20.48
N CYS A 157 -5.01 -4.91 -20.72
CA CYS A 157 -5.45 -6.26 -21.06
C CYS A 157 -6.32 -6.88 -19.96
N LEU A 158 -5.94 -6.72 -18.68
CA LEU A 158 -6.71 -7.20 -17.53
C LEU A 158 -8.07 -6.51 -17.41
N ILE A 159 -8.13 -5.20 -17.64
CA ILE A 159 -9.38 -4.43 -17.62
C ILE A 159 -10.30 -4.91 -18.74
N TYR A 160 -9.77 -5.06 -19.96
CA TYR A 160 -10.56 -5.51 -21.10
C TYR A 160 -11.07 -6.94 -20.91
N ALA A 161 -10.21 -7.85 -20.44
CA ALA A 161 -10.57 -9.22 -20.08
C ALA A 161 -11.65 -9.26 -18.98
N GLY A 162 -11.58 -8.36 -18.00
CA GLY A 162 -12.59 -8.19 -16.95
C GLY A 162 -13.95 -7.70 -17.47
N SER A 163 -13.97 -6.98 -18.60
CA SER A 163 -15.21 -6.50 -19.25
C SER A 163 -15.79 -7.45 -20.30
N SER A 164 -15.07 -8.54 -20.63
CA SER A 164 -15.40 -9.47 -21.71
C SER A 164 -16.41 -10.56 -21.28
N LYS A 165 -16.67 -11.54 -22.16
CA LYS A 165 -17.62 -12.65 -21.97
C LYS A 165 -17.42 -13.34 -20.61
N LYS A 166 -18.53 -13.81 -19.99
CA LYS A 166 -18.56 -14.52 -18.69
C LYS A 166 -17.53 -15.68 -18.56
N LEU A 167 -17.09 -16.29 -19.67
CA LEU A 167 -16.08 -17.35 -19.65
C LEU A 167 -14.67 -16.81 -19.39
N THR A 168 -14.29 -15.70 -20.01
CA THR A 168 -12.98 -15.06 -19.86
C THR A 168 -12.79 -14.56 -18.42
N THR A 169 -13.83 -13.98 -17.81
CA THR A 169 -13.79 -13.51 -16.42
C THR A 169 -13.67 -14.67 -15.42
N LYS A 170 -14.36 -15.79 -15.65
CA LYS A 170 -14.22 -17.02 -14.84
C LYS A 170 -12.83 -17.65 -14.93
N MET A 171 -12.23 -17.66 -16.13
CA MET A 171 -10.87 -18.17 -16.31
C MET A 171 -9.86 -17.26 -15.61
N LEU A 172 -10.00 -15.95 -15.79
CA LEU A 172 -9.13 -14.96 -15.17
C LEU A 172 -9.19 -15.00 -13.64
N SER A 173 -10.38 -15.16 -13.05
CA SER A 173 -10.53 -15.26 -11.60
C SER A 173 -9.87 -16.53 -11.03
N LYS A 174 -9.98 -17.67 -11.73
CA LYS A 174 -9.26 -18.90 -11.36
C LYS A 174 -7.75 -18.73 -11.40
N VAL A 175 -7.22 -18.12 -12.47
CA VAL A 175 -5.78 -17.84 -12.60
C VAL A 175 -5.29 -16.93 -11.47
N PHE A 176 -6.02 -15.85 -11.17
CA PHE A 176 -5.69 -14.97 -10.05
C PHE A 176 -5.75 -15.68 -8.70
N MET A 177 -6.68 -16.62 -8.50
CA MET A 177 -6.74 -17.42 -7.28
C MET A 177 -5.50 -18.30 -7.13
N VAL A 178 -5.09 -19.02 -8.19
CA VAL A 178 -3.87 -19.83 -8.17
C VAL A 178 -2.63 -18.97 -7.90
N LEU A 179 -2.49 -17.83 -8.60
CA LEU A 179 -1.40 -16.88 -8.38
C LEU A 179 -1.38 -16.30 -6.95
N LYS A 180 -2.56 -16.12 -6.33
CA LYS A 180 -2.66 -15.72 -4.90
C LYS A 180 -2.13 -16.83 -3.99
N CYS A 181 -2.56 -18.08 -4.20
CA CYS A 181 -2.08 -19.21 -3.41
C CYS A 181 -0.57 -19.41 -3.56
N VAL A 182 -0.03 -19.31 -4.77
CA VAL A 182 1.42 -19.40 -5.04
C VAL A 182 2.17 -18.29 -4.32
N SER A 183 1.70 -17.04 -4.41
CA SER A 183 2.33 -15.90 -3.75
C SER A 183 2.36 -16.04 -2.23
N ILE A 184 1.25 -16.49 -1.61
CA ILE A 184 1.19 -16.79 -0.17
C ILE A 184 2.16 -17.93 0.17
N GLY A 185 2.18 -18.99 -0.63
CA GLY A 185 3.09 -20.12 -0.46
C GLY A 185 4.56 -19.71 -0.49
N VAL A 186 4.95 -18.83 -1.43
CA VAL A 186 6.30 -18.25 -1.49
C VAL A 186 6.60 -17.43 -0.24
N THR A 187 5.69 -16.58 0.23
CA THR A 187 5.91 -15.77 1.44
C THR A 187 6.09 -16.65 2.68
N VAL A 188 5.29 -17.70 2.85
CA VAL A 188 5.43 -18.65 3.96
C VAL A 188 6.72 -19.46 3.83
N LEU A 189 7.08 -19.90 2.62
CA LEU A 189 8.35 -20.58 2.36
C LEU A 189 9.54 -19.70 2.71
N ASN A 190 9.50 -18.42 2.34
CA ASN A 190 10.53 -17.45 2.68
C ASN A 190 10.71 -17.33 4.20
N MET A 191 9.61 -17.28 4.95
CA MET A 191 9.66 -17.30 6.41
C MET A 191 10.35 -18.57 6.94
N ILE A 192 9.96 -19.74 6.46
CA ILE A 192 10.55 -21.02 6.88
C ILE A 192 12.05 -21.03 6.60
N ILE A 193 12.47 -20.60 5.42
CA ILE A 193 13.89 -20.55 5.03
C ILE A 193 14.65 -19.56 5.91
N ALA A 194 14.11 -18.36 6.12
CA ALA A 194 14.75 -17.34 6.97
C ALA A 194 14.95 -17.84 8.42
N LEU A 195 14.02 -18.64 8.94
CA LEU A 195 14.11 -19.26 10.26
C LEU A 195 15.07 -20.46 10.31
N ALA A 196 15.09 -21.30 9.26
CA ALA A 196 15.82 -22.56 9.26
C ALA A 196 17.31 -22.43 8.93
N THR A 197 17.69 -21.41 8.15
CA THR A 197 19.03 -21.34 7.56
C THR A 197 20.11 -20.82 8.50
N ARG A 198 19.78 -20.01 9.52
CA ARG A 198 20.78 -19.44 10.44
C ARG A 198 20.29 -19.20 11.85
N ALA A 199 21.06 -19.68 12.83
CA ALA A 199 20.82 -19.43 14.25
C ALA A 199 20.84 -17.92 14.59
N GLU A 200 21.66 -17.14 13.90
CA GLU A 200 21.78 -15.69 14.10
C GLU A 200 20.55 -14.88 13.67
N GLY A 201 19.68 -15.44 12.82
CA GLY A 201 18.37 -14.86 12.53
C GLY A 201 17.52 -14.67 13.80
N GLY A 202 17.76 -15.49 14.82
CA GLY A 202 17.16 -15.37 16.15
C GLY A 202 17.41 -14.01 16.81
N ASN A 203 18.58 -13.39 16.60
CA ASN A 203 18.87 -12.06 17.13
C ASN A 203 17.99 -10.97 16.47
N GLY A 204 17.68 -11.14 15.19
CA GLY A 204 16.76 -10.28 14.46
C GLY A 204 15.31 -10.42 14.95
N ILE A 205 14.85 -11.65 15.15
CA ILE A 205 13.51 -11.94 15.68
C ILE A 205 13.38 -11.44 17.13
N GLN A 206 14.42 -11.62 17.94
CA GLN A 206 14.44 -11.09 19.30
C GLN A 206 14.38 -9.56 19.28
N PHE A 207 15.04 -8.89 18.33
CA PHE A 207 14.92 -7.45 18.15
C PHE A 207 13.48 -7.05 17.79
N PHE A 208 12.82 -7.79 16.90
CA PHE A 208 11.44 -7.53 16.48
C PHE A 208 10.41 -7.73 17.60
N LEU A 209 10.52 -8.84 18.35
CA LEU A 209 9.52 -9.23 19.35
C LEU A 209 9.79 -8.67 20.75
N LYS A 210 10.99 -8.12 21.01
CA LYS A 210 11.31 -7.57 22.33
C LYS A 210 10.44 -6.33 22.59
N PRO A 211 9.54 -6.36 23.59
CA PRO A 211 8.68 -5.23 23.87
C PRO A 211 9.47 -4.08 24.49
N ASP A 212 9.23 -2.86 24.00
CA ASP A 212 9.65 -1.62 24.63
C ASP A 212 8.41 -0.80 25.03
N PHE A 213 8.00 -0.91 26.29
CA PHE A 213 6.83 -0.20 26.81
C PHE A 213 7.01 1.32 26.83
N ARG A 214 8.24 1.83 26.75
CA ARG A 214 8.48 3.28 26.65
C ARG A 214 8.10 3.81 25.27
N ALA A 215 8.19 2.99 24.22
CA ALA A 215 7.76 3.35 22.88
C ALA A 215 6.24 3.53 22.79
N ILE A 216 5.45 2.81 23.60
CA ILE A 216 3.98 2.92 23.63
C ILE A 216 3.52 4.27 24.21
N LEU A 217 4.35 4.90 25.04
CA LEU A 217 4.06 6.23 25.60
C LEU A 217 4.26 7.36 24.58
N LYS A 218 4.93 7.07 23.46
CA LYS A 218 5.20 8.04 22.40
C LYS A 218 3.97 8.20 21.50
N PRO A 219 3.44 9.42 21.31
CA PRO A 219 2.26 9.63 20.47
C PRO A 219 2.51 9.28 18.99
N GLU A 220 3.74 9.40 18.51
CA GLU A 220 4.16 9.07 17.14
C GLU A 220 3.92 7.58 16.85
N ALA A 221 4.23 6.70 17.80
CA ALA A 221 4.05 5.25 17.64
C ALA A 221 2.59 4.84 17.40
N TRP A 222 1.64 5.55 18.01
CA TRP A 222 0.21 5.31 17.81
C TRP A 222 -0.29 5.89 16.48
N SER A 223 0.22 7.06 16.08
CA SER A 223 -0.07 7.66 14.77
C SER A 223 0.40 6.75 13.63
N ASP A 224 1.61 6.21 13.74
CA ASP A 224 2.19 5.27 12.79
C ASP A 224 1.39 3.97 12.72
N ALA A 225 0.96 3.44 13.88
CA ALA A 225 0.13 2.23 13.94
C ALA A 225 -1.23 2.42 13.23
N VAL A 226 -1.91 3.54 13.47
CA VAL A 226 -3.20 3.84 12.79
C VAL A 226 -2.99 3.98 11.29
N THR A 227 -1.95 4.72 10.87
CA THR A 227 -1.62 4.92 9.46
C THR A 227 -1.30 3.59 8.77
N HIS A 228 -0.54 2.72 9.42
CA HIS A 228 -0.21 1.38 8.93
C HIS A 228 -1.46 0.52 8.72
N VAL A 229 -2.39 0.49 9.69
CA VAL A 229 -3.64 -0.29 9.56
C VAL A 229 -4.50 0.20 8.40
N LEU A 230 -4.66 1.52 8.23
CA LEU A 230 -5.42 2.08 7.12
C LEU A 230 -4.78 1.75 5.77
N PHE A 231 -3.46 1.84 5.68
CA PHE A 231 -2.71 1.53 4.48
C PHE A 231 -2.77 0.03 4.12
N SER A 232 -2.55 -0.86 5.09
CA SER A 232 -2.51 -2.31 4.88
C SER A 232 -3.86 -2.84 4.38
N LEU A 233 -4.95 -2.38 5.02
CA LEU A 233 -6.31 -2.79 4.66
C LEU A 233 -6.88 -2.04 3.45
N CYS A 234 -6.19 -1.02 2.90
CA CYS A 234 -6.70 -0.16 1.84
C CYS A 234 -8.02 0.55 2.25
N LEU A 235 -8.05 1.10 3.46
CA LEU A 235 -9.20 1.86 3.99
C LEU A 235 -9.14 3.31 3.48
N GLY A 236 -10.29 3.91 3.21
CA GLY A 236 -10.39 5.30 2.74
C GLY A 236 -9.98 5.54 1.29
N ASP A 237 -9.52 4.53 0.55
CA ASP A 237 -9.19 4.65 -0.88
C ASP A 237 -10.34 4.20 -1.81
N GLY A 238 -11.46 3.73 -1.28
CA GLY A 238 -12.60 3.29 -2.09
C GLY A 238 -12.46 1.89 -2.71
N THR A 239 -11.33 1.21 -2.58
CA THR A 239 -11.09 -0.14 -3.11
C THR A 239 -12.02 -1.15 -2.47
N ILE A 240 -12.11 -1.14 -1.14
CA ILE A 240 -13.03 -2.02 -0.41
C ILE A 240 -14.48 -1.77 -0.82
N HIS A 241 -14.88 -0.50 -1.03
CA HIS A 241 -16.22 -0.18 -1.52
C HIS A 241 -16.49 -0.89 -2.85
N LYS A 242 -15.56 -0.81 -3.80
CA LYS A 242 -15.74 -1.44 -5.11
C LYS A 242 -15.72 -2.95 -5.07
N ILE A 243 -14.92 -3.58 -4.21
CA ILE A 243 -14.93 -5.03 -4.06
C ILE A 243 -16.27 -5.47 -3.46
N SER A 244 -16.66 -4.85 -2.35
CA SER A 244 -17.91 -5.19 -1.65
C SER A 244 -19.17 -4.88 -2.46
N SER A 245 -19.13 -3.96 -3.43
CA SER A 245 -20.28 -3.68 -4.30
C SER A 245 -20.67 -4.82 -5.24
N HIS A 246 -19.81 -5.85 -5.38
CA HIS A 246 -20.11 -7.04 -6.19
C HIS A 246 -20.49 -8.25 -5.32
N ASN A 247 -20.53 -8.09 -4.00
CA ASN A 247 -21.01 -9.14 -3.10
C ASN A 247 -22.53 -9.28 -3.23
N GLU A 248 -23.03 -10.49 -3.03
CA GLU A 248 -24.48 -10.74 -2.93
C GLU A 248 -25.04 -10.08 -1.67
N PHE A 249 -26.29 -9.58 -1.73
CA PHE A 249 -26.90 -8.79 -0.66
C PHE A 249 -26.95 -9.51 0.70
N SER A 250 -27.24 -10.82 0.69
CA SER A 250 -27.41 -11.64 1.90
C SER A 250 -26.11 -12.23 2.48
N VAL A 251 -24.97 -12.05 1.81
CA VAL A 251 -23.69 -12.59 2.29
C VAL A 251 -23.27 -11.87 3.58
N ASN A 252 -22.78 -12.63 4.56
CA ASN A 252 -22.34 -12.06 5.84
C ASN A 252 -21.05 -11.23 5.69
N ALA A 253 -21.22 -9.93 5.43
CA ALA A 253 -20.14 -8.98 5.25
C ALA A 253 -19.24 -8.84 6.49
N LEU A 254 -19.80 -8.99 7.70
CA LEU A 254 -19.06 -8.88 8.96
C LEU A 254 -18.08 -10.03 9.13
N TYR A 255 -18.51 -11.25 8.81
CA TYR A 255 -17.65 -12.42 8.84
C TYR A 255 -16.47 -12.28 7.87
N HIS A 256 -16.75 -11.81 6.64
CA HIS A 256 -15.68 -11.53 5.67
C HIS A 256 -14.74 -10.41 6.12
N ALA A 257 -15.25 -9.35 6.73
CA ALA A 257 -14.42 -8.28 7.28
C ALA A 257 -13.47 -8.80 8.35
N MET A 258 -13.95 -9.65 9.28
CA MET A 258 -13.09 -10.28 10.30
C MET A 258 -12.01 -11.16 9.68
N ILE A 259 -12.34 -11.99 8.69
CA ILE A 259 -11.35 -12.82 7.99
C ILE A 259 -10.27 -11.95 7.34
N VAL A 260 -10.67 -10.88 6.65
CA VAL A 260 -9.72 -9.97 5.98
C VAL A 260 -8.77 -9.35 7.01
N SER A 261 -9.30 -8.82 8.12
CA SER A 261 -8.48 -8.22 9.17
C SER A 261 -7.54 -9.21 9.86
N VAL A 262 -8.01 -10.41 10.21
CA VAL A 262 -7.16 -11.43 10.86
C VAL A 262 -6.07 -11.91 9.89
N THR A 263 -6.41 -12.12 8.62
CA THR A 263 -5.44 -12.56 7.60
C THR A 263 -4.39 -11.48 7.34
N ASP A 264 -4.77 -10.20 7.32
CA ASP A 264 -3.85 -9.07 7.20
C ASP A 264 -2.82 -9.03 8.34
N ILE A 265 -3.28 -9.18 9.59
CA ILE A 265 -2.40 -9.24 10.77
C ILE A 265 -1.45 -10.45 10.68
N LEU A 266 -1.98 -11.63 10.37
CA LEU A 266 -1.19 -12.86 10.27
C LEU A 266 -0.11 -12.75 9.18
N MET A 267 -0.48 -12.28 7.99
CA MET A 267 0.47 -12.13 6.89
C MET A 267 1.50 -11.03 7.16
N SER A 268 1.11 -9.94 7.83
CA SER A 268 2.04 -8.90 8.29
C SER A 268 3.05 -9.46 9.31
N PHE A 269 2.61 -10.34 10.21
CA PHE A 269 3.49 -11.00 11.17
C PHE A 269 4.46 -11.98 10.49
N VAL A 270 3.98 -12.78 9.52
CA VAL A 270 4.82 -13.66 8.69
C VAL A 270 5.88 -12.85 7.94
N ALA A 271 5.49 -11.73 7.33
CA ALA A 271 6.41 -10.84 6.63
C ALA A 271 7.43 -10.19 7.59
N GLY A 272 6.98 -9.72 8.76
CA GLY A 272 7.82 -9.14 9.80
C GLY A 272 8.88 -10.12 10.33
N ILE A 273 8.47 -11.35 10.66
CA ILE A 273 9.41 -12.41 11.07
C ILE A 273 10.44 -12.67 9.97
N THR A 274 9.99 -12.81 8.71
CA THR A 274 10.88 -13.05 7.57
C THR A 274 11.89 -11.92 7.42
N TYR A 275 11.43 -10.68 7.42
CA TYR A 275 12.27 -9.49 7.26
C TYR A 275 13.31 -9.37 8.38
N PHE A 276 12.88 -9.45 9.64
CA PHE A 276 13.79 -9.29 10.77
C PHE A 276 14.75 -10.48 10.93
N ALA A 277 14.33 -11.71 10.63
CA ALA A 277 15.23 -12.87 10.59
C ALA A 277 16.34 -12.69 9.53
N SER A 278 15.97 -12.20 8.34
CA SER A 278 16.92 -11.88 7.26
C SER A 278 17.87 -10.75 7.66
N VAL A 279 17.35 -9.63 8.18
CA VAL A 279 18.17 -8.49 8.65
C VAL A 279 19.12 -8.91 9.78
N GLY A 280 18.65 -9.73 10.72
CA GLY A 280 19.48 -10.27 11.80
C GLY A 280 20.69 -11.05 11.25
N SER A 281 20.45 -11.91 10.27
CA SER A 281 21.50 -12.70 9.62
C SER A 281 22.49 -11.84 8.81
N ILE A 282 21.99 -10.86 8.05
CA ILE A 282 22.82 -9.94 7.27
C ILE A 282 23.66 -9.04 8.19
N SER A 283 23.10 -8.60 9.31
CA SER A 283 23.80 -7.72 10.26
C SER A 283 25.08 -8.34 10.83
N VAL A 284 25.12 -9.67 10.96
CA VAL A 284 26.30 -10.42 11.44
C VAL A 284 27.41 -10.39 10.42
N HIS A 285 27.08 -10.48 9.13
CA HIS A 285 28.07 -10.38 8.06
C HIS A 285 28.66 -8.98 7.93
N LEU A 286 27.80 -7.97 8.00
CA LEU A 286 28.24 -6.59 7.78
C LEU A 286 29.00 -6.00 8.97
N TYR A 287 28.68 -6.41 10.19
CA TYR A 287 29.21 -5.76 11.40
C TYR A 287 29.76 -6.73 12.46
N GLY A 288 29.76 -8.05 12.18
CA GLY A 288 30.26 -9.06 13.12
C GLY A 288 29.28 -9.44 14.23
N MET A 289 29.80 -10.16 15.23
CA MET A 289 28.99 -10.76 16.31
C MET A 289 28.69 -9.82 17.49
N SER A 290 29.37 -8.67 17.57
CA SER A 290 29.24 -7.75 18.73
C SER A 290 27.96 -6.89 18.67
N HIS A 291 27.33 -6.68 19.82
CA HIS A 291 26.14 -5.84 20.05
C HIS A 291 24.98 -6.01 19.02
N PRO A 292 24.13 -7.05 19.18
CA PRO A 292 23.10 -7.40 18.19
C PRO A 292 22.11 -6.27 17.89
N ARG A 293 21.76 -5.43 18.87
CA ARG A 293 20.84 -4.30 18.65
C ARG A 293 21.45 -3.19 17.79
N LEU A 294 22.71 -2.84 18.04
CA LEU A 294 23.37 -1.72 17.34
C LEU A 294 23.61 -2.07 15.87
N ARG A 295 24.03 -3.30 15.57
CA ARG A 295 24.19 -3.76 14.17
C ARG A 295 22.87 -3.76 13.40
N ILE A 296 21.78 -4.24 14.01
CA ILE A 296 20.46 -4.25 13.35
C ILE A 296 20.00 -2.82 13.07
N GLN A 297 20.12 -1.91 14.04
CA GLN A 297 19.79 -0.49 13.84
C GLN A 297 20.59 0.16 12.72
N ARG A 298 21.88 -0.17 12.57
CA ARG A 298 22.71 0.33 11.45
C ARG A 298 22.25 -0.21 10.12
N VAL A 299 21.94 -1.51 10.03
CA VAL A 299 21.42 -2.11 8.79
C VAL A 299 20.11 -1.43 8.38
N LEU A 300 19.19 -1.21 9.33
CA LEU A 300 17.90 -0.55 9.06
C LEU A 300 18.02 0.88 8.50
N LYS A 301 19.17 1.56 8.64
CA LYS A 301 19.40 2.90 8.06
C LYS A 301 19.39 2.91 6.52
N HIS A 302 19.56 1.76 5.85
CA HIS A 302 19.46 1.65 4.40
C HIS A 302 18.04 1.88 3.86
N GLY A 303 17.02 1.82 4.73
CA GLY A 303 15.66 2.21 4.38
C GLY A 303 15.01 1.35 3.30
N PHE A 304 14.39 2.00 2.32
CA PHE A 304 13.52 1.36 1.33
C PHE A 304 14.20 0.29 0.45
N PRO A 305 15.40 0.50 -0.12
CA PRO A 305 16.09 -0.56 -0.88
C PRO A 305 16.27 -1.84 -0.06
N LEU A 306 16.70 -1.72 1.20
CA LEU A 306 16.88 -2.87 2.09
C LEU A 306 15.56 -3.59 2.37
N ALA A 307 14.45 -2.87 2.52
CA ALA A 307 13.13 -3.49 2.71
C ALA A 307 12.76 -4.45 1.57
N LEU A 308 13.21 -4.16 0.34
CA LEU A 308 12.98 -5.00 -0.85
C LEU A 308 14.02 -6.11 -1.04
N THR A 309 15.24 -5.93 -0.53
CA THR A 309 16.37 -6.83 -0.80
C THR A 309 16.76 -7.71 0.37
N ALA A 310 16.26 -7.46 1.59
CA ALA A 310 16.66 -8.18 2.80
C ALA A 310 16.51 -9.70 2.67
N PHE A 311 15.37 -10.21 2.18
CA PHE A 311 15.21 -11.66 2.03
C PHE A 311 16.12 -12.25 0.93
N PRO A 312 16.15 -11.72 -0.31
CA PRO A 312 17.12 -12.11 -1.33
C PRO A 312 18.57 -12.15 -0.84
N GLU A 313 18.99 -11.08 -0.17
CA GLU A 313 20.33 -10.92 0.38
C GLU A 313 20.65 -12.02 1.39
N HIS A 314 19.71 -12.32 2.29
CA HIS A 314 19.85 -13.40 3.26
C HIS A 314 20.05 -14.76 2.59
N VAL A 315 19.24 -15.08 1.58
CA VAL A 315 19.31 -16.38 0.90
C VAL A 315 20.63 -16.53 0.14
N MET A 316 21.06 -15.49 -0.56
CA MET A 316 22.32 -15.49 -1.31
C MET A 316 23.55 -15.50 -0.40
N SER A 317 23.47 -14.88 0.78
CA SER A 317 24.54 -15.00 1.79
C SER A 317 24.66 -16.41 2.38
N THR A 318 23.60 -17.22 2.30
CA THR A 318 23.57 -18.58 2.87
C THR A 318 24.11 -19.60 1.88
N ALA A 319 23.71 -19.52 0.61
CA ALA A 319 24.22 -20.38 -0.43
C ALA A 319 24.23 -19.63 -1.76
N ASP A 320 25.35 -19.68 -2.47
CA ASP A 320 25.45 -19.23 -3.86
C ASP A 320 25.17 -20.44 -4.78
N ASN A 321 23.89 -20.77 -4.95
CA ASN A 321 23.46 -21.89 -5.77
C ASN A 321 22.19 -21.59 -6.56
N PHE A 322 21.85 -22.49 -7.48
CA PHE A 322 20.65 -22.43 -8.31
C PHE A 322 19.36 -22.20 -7.51
N TRP A 323 19.24 -22.78 -6.31
CA TRP A 323 18.03 -22.63 -5.50
C TRP A 323 17.89 -21.24 -4.89
N SER A 324 19.01 -20.60 -4.53
CA SER A 324 19.02 -19.24 -3.99
C SER A 324 18.59 -18.19 -5.01
N THR A 325 19.03 -18.30 -6.25
CA THR A 325 18.56 -17.45 -7.35
C THR A 325 17.09 -17.72 -7.66
N ALA A 326 16.64 -18.98 -7.57
CA ALA A 326 15.24 -19.34 -7.73
C ALA A 326 14.33 -18.67 -6.71
N LEU A 327 14.67 -18.80 -5.43
CA LEU A 327 13.90 -18.24 -4.33
C LEU A 327 13.87 -16.71 -4.39
N THR A 328 15.00 -16.10 -4.75
CA THR A 328 15.08 -14.65 -4.96
C THR A 328 14.16 -14.20 -6.10
N SER A 329 14.19 -14.87 -7.25
CA SER A 329 13.30 -14.54 -8.37
C SER A 329 11.82 -14.74 -7.99
N ALA A 330 11.49 -15.83 -7.31
CA ALA A 330 10.14 -16.14 -6.85
C ALA A 330 9.63 -15.09 -5.84
N HIS A 331 10.49 -14.61 -4.94
CA HIS A 331 10.17 -13.54 -4.01
C HIS A 331 9.79 -12.25 -4.75
N TYR A 332 10.61 -11.80 -5.69
CA TYR A 332 10.34 -10.60 -6.47
C TYR A 332 9.07 -10.71 -7.32
N PHE A 333 8.85 -11.85 -7.99
CA PHE A 333 7.61 -12.06 -8.74
C PHE A 333 6.38 -12.14 -7.85
N SER A 334 6.49 -12.70 -6.64
CA SER A 334 5.41 -12.73 -5.65
C SER A 334 5.00 -11.32 -5.21
N LEU A 335 5.98 -10.46 -4.91
CA LEU A 335 5.75 -9.05 -4.59
C LEU A 335 5.16 -8.29 -5.78
N ALA A 336 5.73 -8.45 -6.98
CA ALA A 336 5.24 -7.80 -8.20
C ALA A 336 3.78 -8.18 -8.51
N LYS A 337 3.44 -9.47 -8.40
CA LYS A 337 2.06 -9.95 -8.60
C LYS A 337 1.08 -9.34 -7.61
N SER A 338 1.48 -9.14 -6.35
CA SER A 338 0.63 -8.49 -5.34
C SER A 338 0.41 -7.02 -5.68
N GLY A 339 1.46 -6.31 -6.12
CA GLY A 339 1.35 -4.95 -6.66
C GLY A 339 0.43 -4.85 -7.89
N ILE A 340 0.55 -5.77 -8.86
CA ILE A 340 -0.26 -5.76 -10.10
C ILE A 340 -1.76 -5.88 -9.78
N VAL A 341 -2.14 -6.70 -8.80
CA VAL A 341 -3.55 -6.83 -8.39
C VAL A 341 -4.06 -5.51 -7.83
N ASN A 342 -3.30 -4.85 -6.95
CA ASN A 342 -3.67 -3.54 -6.39
C ASN A 342 -3.75 -2.48 -7.50
N LEU A 343 -2.74 -2.41 -8.38
CA LEU A 343 -2.72 -1.47 -9.51
C LEU A 343 -3.92 -1.65 -10.44
N ALA A 344 -4.28 -2.90 -10.76
CA ALA A 344 -5.44 -3.20 -11.60
C ALA A 344 -6.76 -2.82 -10.90
N MET A 345 -6.86 -2.94 -9.57
CA MET A 345 -8.03 -2.48 -8.82
C MET A 345 -8.14 -0.96 -8.82
N TYR A 346 -7.02 -0.25 -8.57
CA TYR A 346 -6.97 1.20 -8.70
C TYR A 346 -7.37 1.64 -10.10
N ALA A 347 -6.79 1.07 -11.16
CA ALA A 347 -7.17 1.39 -12.53
C ALA A 347 -8.67 1.13 -12.82
N ASN A 348 -9.25 0.06 -12.28
CA ASN A 348 -10.69 -0.21 -12.46
C ASN A 348 -11.61 0.77 -11.72
N LEU A 349 -11.24 1.18 -10.50
CA LEU A 349 -11.96 2.19 -9.71
C LEU A 349 -12.01 3.51 -10.46
N THR A 350 -10.87 3.89 -11.01
CA THR A 350 -10.63 5.17 -11.65
C THR A 350 -11.38 5.25 -12.98
N ILE A 351 -11.33 4.20 -13.78
CA ILE A 351 -12.14 4.07 -15.00
C ILE A 351 -13.64 4.10 -14.67
N SER A 352 -14.09 3.32 -13.67
CA SER A 352 -15.51 3.32 -13.27
C SER A 352 -16.00 4.71 -12.87
N SER A 353 -15.12 5.45 -12.21
CA SER A 353 -15.36 6.79 -11.70
C SER A 353 -15.43 7.84 -12.82
N VAL A 354 -14.50 7.83 -13.77
CA VAL A 354 -14.55 8.69 -14.95
C VAL A 354 -15.77 8.34 -15.81
N MET A 355 -16.06 7.05 -16.01
CA MET A 355 -17.22 6.63 -16.79
C MET A 355 -18.54 7.12 -16.19
N SER A 356 -18.67 7.15 -14.85
CA SER A 356 -19.84 7.72 -14.17
C SER A 356 -20.06 9.19 -14.58
N ILE A 357 -18.99 9.99 -14.57
CA ILE A 357 -19.04 11.41 -14.97
C ILE A 357 -19.37 11.54 -16.46
N VAL A 358 -18.64 10.84 -17.33
CA VAL A 358 -18.83 10.94 -18.79
C VAL A 358 -20.25 10.52 -19.21
N THR A 359 -20.81 9.45 -18.61
CA THR A 359 -22.19 9.03 -18.89
C THR A 359 -23.25 9.99 -18.38
N CYS A 360 -22.93 10.83 -17.39
CA CYS A 360 -23.82 11.88 -16.92
C CYS A 360 -23.87 13.07 -17.89
N TRP A 361 -22.76 13.37 -18.57
CA TRP A 361 -22.63 14.51 -19.47
C TRP A 361 -22.96 14.19 -20.93
N MET A 362 -22.73 12.95 -21.37
CA MET A 362 -22.93 12.53 -22.76
C MET A 362 -23.85 11.29 -22.85
N LYS A 363 -24.87 11.36 -23.70
CA LYS A 363 -25.64 10.19 -24.12
C LYS A 363 -24.75 9.31 -25.00
N ILE A 364 -24.09 8.34 -24.38
CA ILE A 364 -23.15 7.43 -25.06
C ILE A 364 -23.92 6.27 -25.70
N GLY A 365 -23.73 6.07 -27.01
CA GLY A 365 -24.26 4.93 -27.75
C GLY A 365 -23.58 3.60 -27.38
N ASN A 366 -22.25 3.52 -27.46
CA ASN A 366 -21.50 2.28 -27.16
C ASN A 366 -20.62 2.43 -25.90
N ARG A 367 -21.17 2.04 -24.74
CA ARG A 367 -20.51 2.16 -23.43
C ARG A 367 -19.19 1.37 -23.34
N ASN A 368 -19.07 0.25 -24.04
CA ASN A 368 -17.86 -0.59 -23.99
C ASN A 368 -16.70 0.05 -24.76
N MET A 369 -16.99 0.67 -25.91
CA MET A 369 -15.99 1.38 -26.70
C MET A 369 -15.46 2.61 -25.95
N VAL A 370 -16.36 3.42 -25.38
CA VAL A 370 -15.97 4.60 -24.58
C VAL A 370 -15.17 4.17 -23.35
N ARG A 371 -15.57 3.09 -22.67
CA ARG A 371 -14.80 2.54 -21.56
C ARG A 371 -13.39 2.13 -22.00
N GLY A 372 -13.25 1.47 -23.14
CA GLY A 372 -11.95 1.12 -23.71
C GLY A 372 -11.08 2.35 -23.96
N LEU A 373 -11.62 3.37 -24.62
CA LEU A 373 -10.92 4.62 -24.91
C LEU A 373 -10.47 5.35 -23.64
N VAL A 374 -11.38 5.51 -22.67
CA VAL A 374 -11.08 6.11 -21.36
C VAL A 374 -9.99 5.33 -20.64
N SER A 375 -10.03 3.99 -20.70
CA SER A 375 -9.02 3.14 -20.08
C SER A 375 -7.63 3.38 -20.69
N VAL A 376 -7.54 3.44 -22.03
CA VAL A 376 -6.27 3.68 -22.73
C VAL A 376 -5.73 5.07 -22.41
N ILE A 377 -6.56 6.12 -22.50
CA ILE A 377 -6.13 7.50 -22.20
C ILE A 377 -5.61 7.60 -20.76
N LEU A 378 -6.35 7.07 -19.78
CA LEU A 378 -5.92 7.08 -18.39
C LEU A 378 -4.62 6.31 -18.18
N CYS A 379 -4.47 5.12 -18.77
CA CYS A 379 -3.24 4.34 -18.63
C CYS A 379 -2.03 5.02 -19.28
N VAL A 380 -2.22 5.73 -20.40
CA VAL A 380 -1.14 6.52 -21.03
C VAL A 380 -0.74 7.70 -20.14
N LEU A 381 -1.70 8.42 -19.55
CA LEU A 381 -1.42 9.50 -18.61
C LEU A 381 -0.70 9.02 -17.34
N CYS A 382 -1.12 7.86 -16.79
CA CYS A 382 -0.45 7.23 -15.67
C CYS A 382 0.94 6.72 -16.05
N PHE A 383 1.13 6.13 -17.24
CA PHE A 383 2.45 5.74 -17.73
C PHE A 383 3.42 6.93 -17.79
N LEU A 384 3.01 8.03 -18.42
CA LEU A 384 3.84 9.22 -18.58
C LEU A 384 4.22 9.85 -17.24
N SER A 385 3.29 9.89 -16.29
CA SER A 385 3.55 10.43 -14.95
C SER A 385 4.41 9.50 -14.09
N SER A 386 4.28 8.18 -14.22
CA SER A 386 5.13 7.20 -13.52
C SER A 386 6.59 7.22 -13.97
N LEU A 387 6.91 7.74 -15.16
CA LEU A 387 8.29 7.88 -15.64
C LEU A 387 9.16 8.74 -14.71
N ILE A 388 8.56 9.72 -14.02
CA ILE A 388 9.25 10.63 -13.10
C ILE A 388 9.74 9.85 -11.85
N LEU A 389 8.96 8.88 -11.37
CA LEU A 389 9.27 8.10 -10.16
C LEU A 389 10.32 7.01 -10.39
N ILE A 390 10.49 6.54 -11.63
CA ILE A 390 11.52 5.54 -11.98
C ILE A 390 12.85 6.17 -12.41
N ALA A 391 12.94 7.51 -12.43
CA ALA A 391 14.19 8.21 -12.67
C ALA A 391 15.18 7.97 -11.51
N PRO A 392 16.50 8.16 -11.72
CA PRO A 392 17.54 8.02 -10.69
C PRO A 392 17.25 8.74 -9.35
N ALA A 393 16.68 9.94 -9.41
CA ALA A 393 16.28 10.72 -8.23
C ALA A 393 14.82 10.44 -7.77
N GLY A 394 14.11 9.55 -8.47
CA GLY A 394 12.70 9.26 -8.26
C GLY A 394 12.40 8.56 -6.93
N VAL A 395 13.36 7.84 -6.34
CA VAL A 395 13.23 7.19 -5.01
C VAL A 395 12.95 8.21 -3.90
N TYR A 396 13.47 9.43 -4.04
CA TYR A 396 13.20 10.52 -3.09
C TYR A 396 11.77 11.03 -3.22
N LEU A 397 11.32 11.25 -4.45
CA LEU A 397 9.94 11.65 -4.75
C LEU A 397 8.93 10.56 -4.33
N TYR A 398 9.33 9.29 -4.48
CA TYR A 398 8.55 8.12 -4.12
C TYR A 398 8.11 8.12 -2.65
N ASN A 399 9.04 8.40 -1.72
CA ASN A 399 8.72 8.42 -0.29
C ASN A 399 7.82 9.61 0.09
N LEU A 400 8.08 10.79 -0.47
CA LEU A 400 7.23 11.97 -0.27
C LEU A 400 5.79 11.72 -0.75
N VAL A 401 5.64 11.13 -1.94
CA VAL A 401 4.32 10.79 -2.47
C VAL A 401 3.55 9.87 -1.52
N ILE A 402 4.21 8.85 -0.95
CA ILE A 402 3.57 7.91 -0.01
C ILE A 402 3.13 8.63 1.26
N GLU A 403 4.05 9.38 1.89
CA GLU A 403 3.82 10.03 3.17
C GLU A 403 2.65 11.03 3.12
N TYR A 404 2.68 11.98 2.18
CA TYR A 404 1.63 12.99 2.03
C TYR A 404 0.31 12.39 1.54
N SER A 405 0.33 11.30 0.76
CA SER A 405 -0.90 10.60 0.37
C SER A 405 -1.55 9.87 1.54
N ASN A 406 -0.76 9.32 2.47
CA ASN A 406 -1.26 8.67 3.67
C ASN A 406 -1.91 9.69 4.62
N MET A 407 -1.31 10.87 4.77
CA MET A 407 -1.92 11.99 5.49
C MET A 407 -3.29 12.36 4.91
N ALA A 408 -3.43 12.39 3.58
CA ALA A 408 -4.71 12.70 2.94
C ALA A 408 -5.78 11.62 3.21
N ILE A 409 -5.39 10.34 3.21
CA ILE A 409 -6.30 9.22 3.49
C ILE A 409 -6.86 9.29 4.91
N LEU A 410 -6.08 9.68 5.91
CA LEU A 410 -6.57 9.86 7.28
C LEU A 410 -7.74 10.83 7.35
N VAL A 411 -7.63 11.98 6.65
CA VAL A 411 -8.70 12.99 6.59
C VAL A 411 -9.92 12.46 5.83
N ILE A 412 -9.71 11.73 4.74
CA ILE A 412 -10.81 11.11 3.98
C ILE A 412 -11.54 10.04 4.81
N CYS A 413 -10.81 9.19 5.54
CA CYS A 413 -11.37 8.20 6.46
C CYS A 413 -12.18 8.87 7.57
N LEU A 414 -11.67 9.96 8.15
CA LEU A 414 -12.39 10.72 9.16
C LEU A 414 -13.70 11.28 8.58
N ALA A 415 -13.64 11.91 7.40
CA ALA A 415 -14.82 12.44 6.73
C ALA A 415 -15.85 11.34 6.41
N GLU A 416 -15.41 10.17 5.95
CA GLU A 416 -16.27 9.01 5.70
C GLU A 416 -17.01 8.56 6.96
N ILE A 417 -16.31 8.40 8.08
CA ILE A 417 -16.90 7.94 9.34
C ILE A 417 -17.84 9.02 9.90
N LEU A 418 -17.44 10.30 9.87
CA LEU A 418 -18.30 11.39 10.34
C LEU A 418 -19.60 11.46 9.53
N THR A 419 -19.51 11.28 8.20
CA THR A 419 -20.67 11.25 7.30
C THR A 419 -21.60 10.09 7.64
N LEU A 420 -21.06 8.90 7.89
CA LEU A 420 -21.86 7.72 8.21
C LEU A 420 -22.53 7.83 9.60
N VAL A 421 -21.74 8.19 10.60
CA VAL A 421 -22.16 8.14 12.01
C VAL A 421 -23.07 9.31 12.35
N TYR A 422 -22.65 10.54 12.03
CA TYR A 422 -23.34 11.77 12.41
C TYR A 422 -24.23 12.31 11.28
N GLY A 423 -23.84 12.16 10.01
CA GLY A 423 -24.63 12.61 8.87
C GLY A 423 -25.82 11.69 8.57
N TYR A 424 -25.55 10.44 8.19
CA TYR A 424 -26.58 9.45 7.85
C TYR A 424 -27.33 8.94 9.09
N GLY A 425 -26.63 8.83 10.22
CA GLY A 425 -27.15 8.35 11.48
C GLY A 425 -26.92 6.84 11.66
N PHE A 426 -26.23 6.49 12.75
CA PHE A 426 -25.90 5.08 13.06
C PHE A 426 -27.13 4.17 13.20
N GLY A 427 -28.24 4.67 13.74
CA GLY A 427 -29.49 3.89 13.86
C GLY A 427 -30.04 3.41 12.52
N ARG A 428 -30.01 4.26 11.48
CA ARG A 428 -30.41 3.88 10.11
C ARG A 428 -29.44 2.87 9.51
N PHE A 429 -28.16 3.00 9.83
CA PHE A 429 -27.13 2.06 9.38
C PHE A 429 -27.32 0.65 9.98
N LEU A 430 -27.69 0.56 11.25
CA LEU A 430 -28.02 -0.72 11.90
C LEU A 430 -29.21 -1.42 11.22
N ILE A 431 -30.27 -0.67 10.88
CA ILE A 431 -31.42 -1.22 10.15
C ILE A 431 -31.00 -1.77 8.77
N ASN A 432 -30.06 -1.12 8.09
CA ASN A 432 -29.53 -1.62 6.82
C ASN A 432 -28.76 -2.94 6.99
N ILE A 433 -27.94 -3.05 8.04
CA ILE A 433 -27.23 -4.30 8.39
C ILE A 433 -28.23 -5.41 8.67
N GLU A 434 -29.24 -5.08 9.47
CA GLU A 434 -30.30 -5.98 9.86
C GLU A 434 -31.05 -6.54 8.62
N ALA A 435 -31.35 -5.65 7.67
CA ALA A 435 -31.98 -6.01 6.41
C ALA A 435 -31.14 -7.01 5.59
N MET A 436 -29.81 -6.86 5.58
CA MET A 436 -28.89 -7.72 4.83
C MET A 436 -28.64 -9.07 5.49
N ILE A 437 -28.28 -9.07 6.78
CA ILE A 437 -27.68 -10.23 7.44
C ILE A 437 -28.72 -11.10 8.15
N MET A 438 -29.85 -10.55 8.61
CA MET A 438 -30.62 -11.26 9.64
C MET A 438 -31.32 -12.54 9.21
N LYS A 439 -30.92 -13.61 9.93
CA LYS A 439 -31.80 -14.63 10.51
C LYS A 439 -31.71 -14.72 12.06
N ASP A 440 -30.66 -14.23 12.73
CA ASP A 440 -30.46 -14.42 14.19
C ASP A 440 -30.23 -13.12 15.00
N THR A 441 -30.94 -13.01 16.13
CA THR A 441 -31.08 -11.81 16.98
C THR A 441 -29.90 -11.58 17.94
N GLU A 442 -29.14 -12.62 18.31
CA GLU A 442 -28.04 -12.52 19.29
C GLU A 442 -26.78 -11.80 18.76
N LEU A 443 -26.52 -11.87 17.45
CA LEU A 443 -25.41 -11.17 16.82
C LEU A 443 -25.62 -9.64 16.80
N MET A 444 -26.88 -9.20 16.77
CA MET A 444 -27.26 -7.78 16.70
C MET A 444 -26.87 -7.02 17.98
N LEU A 445 -27.04 -7.65 19.15
CA LEU A 445 -26.65 -7.11 20.46
C LEU A 445 -25.11 -6.98 20.62
N SER A 446 -24.35 -7.86 19.98
CA SER A 446 -22.89 -7.75 19.92
C SER A 446 -22.45 -6.61 18.98
N ILE A 447 -23.15 -6.39 17.86
CA ILE A 447 -22.86 -5.30 16.92
C ILE A 447 -23.24 -3.92 17.51
N THR A 448 -24.32 -3.82 18.28
CA THR A 448 -24.72 -2.56 18.94
C THR A 448 -23.79 -2.18 20.08
N SER A 449 -23.18 -3.14 20.79
CA SER A 449 -22.12 -2.89 21.79
C SER A 449 -20.77 -2.52 21.15
N ILE A 450 -20.49 -3.01 19.93
CA ILE A 450 -19.37 -2.53 19.07
C ILE A 450 -19.65 -1.13 18.50
N GLY A 451 -20.92 -0.73 18.40
CA GLY A 451 -21.34 0.59 17.92
C GLY A 451 -20.74 1.75 18.72
N LEU A 452 -20.55 1.60 20.03
CA LEU A 452 -19.90 2.62 20.88
C LEU A 452 -18.43 2.86 20.50
N TRP A 453 -17.71 1.78 20.14
CA TRP A 453 -16.33 1.86 19.65
C TRP A 453 -16.26 2.59 18.31
N TYR A 454 -17.22 2.32 17.42
CA TYR A 454 -17.28 2.95 16.10
C TYR A 454 -17.73 4.42 16.17
N TYR A 455 -18.63 4.76 17.11
CA TYR A 455 -19.23 6.09 17.26
C TYR A 455 -18.28 7.09 17.91
N VAL A 456 -17.46 6.65 18.88
CA VAL A 456 -16.63 7.54 19.70
C VAL A 456 -15.14 7.27 19.49
N LEU A 457 -14.69 6.02 19.61
CA LEU A 457 -13.26 5.73 19.59
C LEU A 457 -12.64 5.91 18.21
N THR A 458 -13.27 5.43 17.14
CA THR A 458 -12.66 5.52 15.79
C THR A 458 -12.44 6.97 15.34
N PRO A 459 -13.41 7.91 15.47
CA PRO A 459 -13.17 9.33 15.18
C PRO A 459 -12.06 9.92 16.06
N ILE A 460 -12.02 9.60 17.35
CA ILE A 460 -10.98 10.11 18.27
C ILE A 460 -9.60 9.61 17.86
N PHE A 461 -9.43 8.32 17.56
CA PHE A 461 -8.15 7.77 17.10
C PHE A 461 -7.69 8.39 15.78
N LEU A 462 -8.62 8.63 14.85
CA LEU A 462 -8.29 9.29 13.58
C LEU A 462 -7.91 10.77 13.78
N ILE A 463 -8.65 11.52 14.60
CA ILE A 463 -8.31 12.91 14.93
C ILE A 463 -6.95 12.97 15.63
N PHE A 464 -6.70 12.07 16.58
CA PHE A 464 -5.42 11.96 17.27
C PHE A 464 -4.28 11.66 16.30
N ALA A 465 -4.44 10.69 15.40
CA ALA A 465 -3.44 10.37 14.38
C ALA A 465 -3.18 11.55 13.44
N ILE A 466 -4.23 12.24 12.98
CA ILE A 466 -4.11 13.45 12.17
C ILE A 466 -3.30 14.51 12.90
N ILE A 467 -3.68 14.87 14.14
CA ILE A 467 -2.99 15.91 14.92
C ILE A 467 -1.51 15.55 15.09
N ASN A 468 -1.20 14.32 15.48
CA ASN A 468 0.20 13.90 15.65
C ASN A 468 0.97 13.94 14.35
N GLN A 469 0.39 13.49 13.24
CA GLN A 469 1.09 13.51 11.96
C GLN A 469 1.34 14.93 11.45
N PHE A 470 0.52 15.91 11.83
CA PHE A 470 0.79 17.32 11.57
C PHE A 470 1.85 17.93 12.51
N LEU A 471 1.83 17.57 13.80
CA LEU A 471 2.76 18.12 14.80
C LEU A 471 4.17 17.53 14.69
N PHE A 472 4.26 16.24 14.41
CA PHE A 472 5.48 15.45 14.32
C PHE A 472 5.82 15.07 12.88
N ASN A 473 5.42 15.92 11.92
CA ASN A 473 5.90 15.79 10.55
C ASN A 473 7.41 16.11 10.56
N GLU A 474 8.24 15.14 10.91
CA GLU A 474 9.68 15.28 10.83
C GLU A 474 10.02 15.60 9.37
N GLU A 475 10.86 16.62 9.15
CA GLU A 475 11.43 16.84 7.83
C GLU A 475 12.00 15.50 7.37
N ALA A 476 11.54 14.96 6.23
CA ALA A 476 11.92 13.63 5.80
C ALA A 476 13.44 13.56 5.55
N ILE A 477 14.24 13.21 6.56
CA ILE A 477 15.68 13.06 6.40
C ILE A 477 15.91 11.64 5.88
N ILE A 478 15.95 11.49 4.56
CA ILE A 478 16.29 10.20 3.94
C ILE A 478 17.81 10.12 3.82
N SER A 479 18.42 9.17 4.54
CA SER A 479 19.86 8.88 4.47
C SER A 479 20.76 10.10 4.75
N GLY A 480 20.34 11.00 5.65
CA GLY A 480 21.10 12.20 6.02
C GLY A 480 20.95 13.38 5.05
N TYR A 481 20.12 13.25 4.00
CA TYR A 481 19.80 14.34 3.08
C TYR A 481 18.56 15.10 3.56
N LYS A 482 18.71 16.42 3.79
CA LYS A 482 17.59 17.31 4.09
C LYS A 482 16.94 17.77 2.78
N PHE A 483 15.66 17.47 2.60
CA PHE A 483 14.96 17.85 1.38
C PHE A 483 14.91 19.37 1.17
N PRO A 484 15.05 19.84 -0.08
CA PRO A 484 14.78 21.23 -0.41
C PRO A 484 13.30 21.55 -0.14
N ARG A 485 13.03 22.80 0.25
CA ARG A 485 11.68 23.30 0.51
C ARG A 485 10.73 23.17 -0.69
N SER A 486 11.26 23.10 -1.92
CA SER A 486 10.46 22.86 -3.13
C SER A 486 9.80 21.48 -3.17
N PHE A 487 10.51 20.44 -2.71
CA PHE A 487 9.97 19.07 -2.62
C PHE A 487 8.91 18.95 -1.53
N GLU A 488 9.10 19.66 -0.42
CA GLU A 488 8.11 19.75 0.65
C GLU A 488 6.83 20.47 0.16
N MET A 489 6.97 21.61 -0.53
CA MET A 489 5.83 22.30 -1.14
C MET A 489 5.09 21.40 -2.12
N PHE A 490 5.82 20.60 -2.91
CA PHE A 490 5.19 19.60 -3.76
C PHE A 490 4.36 18.61 -2.93
N GLY A 491 4.90 18.03 -1.86
CA GLY A 491 4.15 17.18 -0.93
C GLY A 491 2.87 17.84 -0.38
N TRP A 492 2.93 19.10 0.03
CA TRP A 492 1.75 19.84 0.48
C TRP A 492 0.69 20.03 -0.62
N THR A 493 1.10 20.19 -1.88
CA THR A 493 0.14 20.24 -3.01
C THR A 493 -0.55 18.89 -3.25
N ILE A 494 0.15 17.77 -3.00
CA ILE A 494 -0.44 16.41 -3.02
C ILE A 494 -1.57 16.31 -2.02
N PHE A 495 -1.27 16.69 -0.78
CA PHE A 495 -2.22 16.66 0.32
C PHE A 495 -3.43 17.58 0.04
N ALA A 496 -3.16 18.85 -0.33
CA ALA A 496 -4.20 19.84 -0.57
C ALA A 496 -5.11 19.45 -1.76
N SER A 497 -4.54 19.01 -2.88
CA SER A 497 -5.32 18.63 -4.07
C SER A 497 -6.30 17.48 -3.80
N SER A 498 -5.95 16.57 -2.90
CA SER A 498 -6.80 15.44 -2.51
C SER A 498 -7.96 15.88 -1.61
N ILE A 499 -7.69 16.72 -0.60
CA ILE A 499 -8.68 17.09 0.42
C ILE A 499 -9.60 18.21 -0.05
N MET A 500 -9.10 19.17 -0.85
CA MET A 500 -9.89 20.32 -1.31
C MET A 500 -11.14 19.94 -2.11
N MET A 501 -11.22 18.72 -2.63
CA MET A 501 -12.41 18.21 -3.31
C MET A 501 -13.64 18.11 -2.38
N ILE A 502 -13.44 17.83 -1.09
CA ILE A 502 -14.54 17.74 -0.11
C ILE A 502 -15.20 19.12 0.11
N PRO A 503 -14.49 20.17 0.56
CA PRO A 503 -15.10 21.48 0.77
C PRO A 503 -15.55 22.11 -0.55
N SER A 504 -14.90 21.84 -1.68
CA SER A 504 -15.32 22.40 -2.98
C SER A 504 -16.72 21.95 -3.38
N VAL A 505 -17.06 20.67 -3.15
CA VAL A 505 -18.42 20.15 -3.44
C VAL A 505 -19.45 20.72 -2.47
N VAL A 506 -19.10 20.86 -1.19
CA VAL A 506 -19.97 21.51 -0.20
C VAL A 506 -20.25 22.96 -0.63
N LEU A 507 -19.21 23.73 -0.97
CA LEU A 507 -19.35 25.11 -1.45
C LEU A 507 -20.21 25.19 -2.70
N LEU A 508 -20.00 24.29 -3.67
CA LEU A 508 -20.82 24.24 -4.88
C LEU A 508 -22.31 24.00 -4.55
N HIS A 509 -22.62 23.11 -3.61
CA HIS A 509 -23.99 22.92 -3.14
C HIS A 509 -24.54 24.14 -2.38
N LEU A 510 -23.72 24.83 -1.58
CA LEU A 510 -24.12 26.07 -0.90
C LEU A 510 -24.46 27.18 -1.91
N PHE A 511 -23.65 27.34 -2.96
CA PHE A 511 -23.89 28.30 -4.04
C PHE A 511 -25.15 27.96 -4.83
N LEU A 512 -25.34 26.69 -5.21
CA LEU A 512 -26.55 26.25 -5.93
C LEU A 512 -27.82 26.35 -5.07
N ALA A 513 -27.69 26.26 -3.75
CA ALA A 513 -28.79 26.40 -2.81
C ALA A 513 -29.13 27.86 -2.48
N GLU A 514 -28.41 28.84 -3.04
CA GLU A 514 -28.54 30.28 -2.72
C GLU A 514 -28.52 30.55 -1.20
N PHE A 515 -27.75 29.76 -0.45
CA PHE A 515 -27.69 29.80 1.02
C PHE A 515 -29.03 29.57 1.75
N ASN A 516 -30.03 28.96 1.09
CA ASN A 516 -31.31 28.63 1.71
C ASN A 516 -31.14 27.45 2.71
N PRO A 517 -31.37 27.65 4.02
CA PRO A 517 -31.11 26.63 5.05
C PRO A 517 -31.85 25.31 4.83
N ASN A 518 -33.07 25.36 4.29
CA ASN A 518 -33.88 24.15 4.06
C ASN A 518 -33.32 23.31 2.91
N VAL A 519 -32.80 23.96 1.87
CA VAL A 519 -32.17 23.28 0.72
C VAL A 519 -30.80 22.72 1.12
N ILE A 520 -30.08 23.43 1.99
CA ILE A 520 -28.81 22.95 2.55
C ILE A 520 -29.05 21.72 3.42
N GLY A 521 -30.04 21.75 4.32
CA GLY A 521 -30.42 20.60 5.15
C GLY A 521 -30.76 19.37 4.29
N ALA A 522 -31.54 19.56 3.24
CA ALA A 522 -31.88 18.49 2.28
C ALA A 522 -30.66 17.90 1.56
N ALA A 523 -29.57 18.66 1.38
CA ALA A 523 -28.34 18.17 0.78
C ALA A 523 -27.52 17.26 1.70
N PHE A 524 -27.76 17.28 3.02
CA PHE A 524 -27.17 16.34 3.96
C PHE A 524 -28.03 15.09 4.17
N GLU A 525 -29.28 15.11 3.70
CA GLU A 525 -30.20 13.99 3.81
C GLU A 525 -30.07 12.98 2.65
N PRO A 526 -30.43 11.71 2.89
CA PRO A 526 -30.44 10.70 1.84
C PRO A 526 -31.48 11.01 0.76
N THR A 527 -31.08 10.88 -0.50
CA THR A 527 -31.98 11.02 -1.64
C THR A 527 -32.94 9.83 -1.76
N ASN A 528 -34.06 9.98 -2.47
CA ASN A 528 -35.02 8.89 -2.75
C ASN A 528 -34.40 7.71 -3.54
N PHE A 529 -33.24 7.92 -4.16
CA PHE A 529 -32.48 6.90 -4.89
C PHE A 529 -31.51 6.12 -4.00
N TRP A 530 -31.32 6.54 -2.74
CA TRP A 530 -30.54 5.79 -1.76
C TRP A 530 -31.21 4.46 -1.43
N GLY A 531 -30.42 3.38 -1.41
CA GLY A 531 -30.88 2.02 -1.18
C GLY A 531 -30.19 1.00 -2.10
N PRO A 532 -30.60 -0.28 -2.02
CA PRO A 532 -30.10 -1.31 -2.92
C PRO A 532 -30.43 -0.99 -4.38
N ALA A 533 -29.45 -1.17 -5.27
CA ALA A 533 -29.64 -0.95 -6.70
C ALA A 533 -30.53 -2.02 -7.35
N ASP A 534 -30.51 -3.25 -6.84
CA ASP A 534 -31.44 -4.31 -7.26
C ASP A 534 -32.84 -4.05 -6.69
N ARG A 535 -33.86 -4.19 -7.54
CA ARG A 535 -35.25 -3.99 -7.18
C ARG A 535 -35.74 -5.01 -6.17
N GLU A 536 -35.28 -6.26 -6.27
CA GLU A 536 -35.70 -7.33 -5.35
C GLU A 536 -35.08 -7.10 -3.95
N ASP A 537 -33.79 -6.77 -3.89
CA ASP A 537 -33.12 -6.43 -2.63
C ASP A 537 -33.71 -5.17 -1.99
N ARG A 538 -34.10 -4.18 -2.81
CA ARG A 538 -34.78 -2.98 -2.32
C ARG A 538 -36.12 -3.32 -1.69
N LYS A 539 -36.98 -4.11 -2.34
CA LYS A 539 -38.25 -4.57 -1.76
C LYS A 539 -38.02 -5.37 -0.47
N LEU A 540 -37.00 -6.23 -0.44
CA LEU A 540 -36.64 -7.02 0.74
C LEU A 540 -36.24 -6.12 1.91
N SER A 541 -35.39 -5.12 1.65
CA SER A 541 -34.98 -4.14 2.65
C SER A 541 -36.15 -3.33 3.21
N GLU A 542 -37.07 -2.89 2.34
CA GLU A 542 -38.26 -2.12 2.74
C GLU A 542 -39.23 -2.96 3.57
N ARG A 543 -39.42 -4.24 3.22
CA ARG A 543 -40.24 -5.17 4.01
C ARG A 543 -39.67 -5.38 5.40
N LYS A 544 -38.36 -5.62 5.51
CA LYS A 544 -37.68 -5.81 6.79
C LYS A 544 -37.67 -4.53 7.64
N ALA A 545 -37.37 -3.37 7.05
CA ALA A 545 -37.41 -2.09 7.76
C ALA A 545 -38.79 -1.79 8.36
N ARG A 546 -39.89 -2.12 7.65
CA ARG A 546 -41.25 -1.99 8.20
C ARG A 546 -41.56 -2.96 9.33
N ALA A 547 -40.91 -4.13 9.36
CA ALA A 547 -41.07 -5.08 10.46
C ALA A 547 -40.36 -4.58 11.73
N VAL A 548 -39.18 -3.99 11.59
CA VAL A 548 -38.38 -3.43 12.71
C VAL A 548 -39.07 -2.23 13.37
N ASN A 549 -39.66 -1.33 12.57
CA ASN A 549 -40.42 -0.20 13.12
C ASN A 549 -41.66 -0.62 13.92
N LYS A 550 -42.13 -1.87 13.80
CA LYS A 550 -43.24 -2.39 14.63
C LYS A 550 -42.77 -3.01 15.95
N THR A 551 -41.48 -3.30 16.10
CA THR A 551 -40.90 -3.88 17.32
C THR A 551 -40.32 -2.82 18.27
N PHE A 552 -40.13 -1.59 17.78
CA PHE A 552 -39.60 -0.45 18.55
C PHE A 552 -40.65 0.63 18.87
N ILE A 553 -41.94 0.37 18.58
CA ILE A 553 -43.12 1.11 19.07
C ILE A 553 -43.84 0.15 20.01
#